data_AF-A0A1C0U1Q4-F1
#
_entry.id   AF-A0A1C0U1Q4-F1
#
_cell.length_a   1.000
_cell.length_b   1.000
_cell.length_c   1.000
_cell.angle_alpha   90.00
_cell.angle_beta   90.00
_cell.angle_gamma   90.00
#
_symmetry.space_group_name_H-M   'P 1'
#
loop_
_entity.id
_entity.type
_entity.pdbx_description
1 polymer ?
#
loop_
_entity_poly.entity_id
_entity_poly.type
_entity_poly.pdbx_seq_one_letter_code
_entity_poly.pdbx_strand_id
1 'polypeptide(L)' 'MAIPAYIWLQDDDGADIKGSVDVQNREGSIEILSFIPNRFQVAVRRQENASPGA' A
#
# COMPACT_ATOMS: atom_id res chain seq x y z
N MET A 1 -0.09 10.74 18.04
CA MET A 1 -0.93 10.00 17.07
C MET A 1 -0.11 8.86 16.50
N ALA A 2 -0.71 7.70 16.25
CA ALA A 2 -0.02 6.59 15.59
C ALA A 2 0.04 6.86 14.09
N ILE A 3 1.25 6.84 13.52
CA ILE A 3 1.47 6.92 12.07
C ILE A 3 1.54 5.47 11.56
N PRO A 4 0.76 5.08 10.54
CA PRO A 4 0.84 3.74 9.94
C PRO A 4 2.24 3.48 9.37
N ALA A 5 2.61 2.20 9.27
CA ALA A 5 3.81 1.80 8.53
C ALA A 5 3.48 1.68 7.04
N TYR A 6 4.40 2.15 6.18
CA TYR A 6 4.30 2.12 4.72
C TYR A 6 5.50 1.36 4.16
N ILE A 7 5.26 0.43 3.23
CA ILE A 7 6.31 -0.42 2.65
C ILE A 7 6.25 -0.36 1.12
N TRP A 8 7.42 -0.31 0.49
CA TRP A 8 7.60 -0.57 -0.93
C TRP A 8 8.12 -1.98 -1.09
N LEU A 9 7.45 -2.74 -1.95
CA LEU A 9 7.85 -4.10 -2.29
C LEU A 9 8.27 -4.14 -3.76
N GLN A 10 9.26 -4.97 -4.03
CA GLN A 10 9.76 -5.26 -5.35
C GLN A 10 9.72 -6.78 -5.52
N ASP A 11 9.37 -7.24 -6.71
CA ASP A 11 9.52 -8.65 -7.04
C ASP A 11 11.00 -9.02 -7.29
N ASP A 12 11.26 -10.30 -7.52
CA ASP A 12 12.62 -10.82 -7.71
C ASP A 12 13.30 -10.30 -8.99
N ASP A 13 12.54 -9.74 -9.94
CA ASP A 13 13.04 -9.18 -11.21
C ASP A 13 13.22 -7.65 -11.13
N GLY A 14 12.99 -7.05 -9.96
CA GLY A 14 13.11 -5.61 -9.80
C GLY A 14 11.85 -4.83 -10.21
N ALA A 15 10.70 -5.47 -10.42
CA ALA A 15 9.46 -4.76 -10.70
C ALA A 15 8.79 -4.31 -9.39
N ASP A 16 8.36 -3.05 -9.35
CA ASP A 16 7.65 -2.50 -8.19
C ASP A 16 6.26 -3.15 -8.02
N ILE A 17 6.00 -3.71 -6.85
CA ILE A 17 4.66 -4.14 -6.43
C ILE A 17 3.95 -2.95 -5.79
N LYS A 18 3.07 -2.31 -6.56
CA LYS A 18 2.35 -1.10 -6.11
C LYS A 18 1.16 -1.44 -5.21
N GLY A 19 1.13 -0.80 -4.05
CA GLY A 19 -0.05 -0.73 -3.18
C GLY A 19 -0.98 0.43 -3.54
N SER A 20 -2.02 0.61 -2.74
CA SER A 20 -3.12 1.54 -3.03
C SER A 20 -2.98 2.91 -2.37
N VAL A 21 -1.85 3.21 -1.72
CA VAL A 21 -1.63 4.46 -0.98
C VAL A 21 -1.46 5.64 -1.93
N ASP A 22 -2.18 6.73 -1.69
CA ASP A 22 -2.11 8.00 -2.44
C ASP A 22 -1.52 9.17 -1.61
N VAL A 23 -1.01 8.87 -0.42
CA VAL A 23 -0.43 9.86 0.50
C VAL A 23 0.82 10.46 -0.12
N GLN A 24 0.94 11.79 -0.04
CA GLN A 24 2.08 12.53 -0.59
C GLN A 24 3.43 11.97 -0.10
N ASN A 25 4.34 11.69 -1.04
CA ASN A 25 5.65 11.07 -0.83
C ASN A 25 5.62 9.60 -0.36
N ARG A 26 4.46 8.95 -0.42
CA ARG A 26 4.23 7.53 -0.08
C ARG A 26 3.36 6.83 -1.12
N GLU A 27 3.24 7.42 -2.30
CA GLU A 27 2.38 6.94 -3.37
C GLU A 27 2.84 5.55 -3.83
N GLY A 28 1.86 4.66 -4.04
CA GLY A 28 2.13 3.29 -4.48
C GLY A 28 2.75 2.39 -3.41
N SER A 29 2.91 2.86 -2.17
CA SER A 29 3.28 2.00 -1.04
C SER A 29 2.08 1.15 -0.57
N ILE A 30 2.38 0.13 0.23
CA ILE A 30 1.39 -0.71 0.91
C ILE A 30 1.30 -0.27 2.37
N GLU A 31 0.07 -0.01 2.84
CA GLU A 31 -0.20 0.31 4.24
C GLU A 31 -0.32 -0.96 5.09
N ILE A 32 0.41 -1.00 6.21
CA ILE A 32 0.34 -2.09 7.18
C ILE A 32 -0.68 -1.74 8.27
N LEU A 33 -1.73 -2.56 8.38
CA LEU A 33 -2.82 -2.33 9.33
C LEU A 33 -2.49 -2.83 10.74
N SER A 34 -1.79 -3.96 10.83
CA SER A 34 -1.44 -4.54 12.14
C SER A 34 -0.22 -5.46 12.07
N PHE A 35 0.46 -5.54 13.21
CA PHE A 35 1.56 -6.46 13.49
C PHE A 35 1.12 -7.44 14.56
N ILE A 36 1.25 -8.73 14.28
CA ILE A 36 1.11 -9.80 15.26
C ILE A 36 2.40 -10.64 15.23
N PRO A 37 2.72 -11.44 16.27
CA PRO A 37 3.92 -12.25 16.26
C PRO A 37 4.03 -13.08 14.97
N ASN A 38 5.13 -12.87 14.25
CA ASN A 38 5.49 -13.50 12.98
C ASN A 38 4.54 -13.22 11.80
N ARG A 39 3.68 -12.19 11.86
CA ARG A 39 2.78 -11.86 10.75
C ARG A 39 2.37 -10.39 10.70
N PHE A 40 2.27 -9.90 9.47
CA PHE A 40 1.76 -8.57 9.14
C PHE A 40 0.41 -8.74 8.45
N GLN A 41 -0.57 -7.89 8.79
CA GLN A 41 -1.80 -7.77 8.01
C GLN A 41 -1.72 -6.52 7.15
N VAL A 42 -1.94 -6.72 5.84
CA VAL A 42 -1.92 -5.65 4.85
C VAL A 42 -3.32 -5.46 4.29
N ALA A 43 -3.73 -4.21 4.08
CA ALA A 43 -4.93 -3.92 3.30
C ALA A 43 -4.53 -3.67 1.85
N VAL A 44 -5.01 -4.53 0.94
CA VAL A 44 -5.00 -4.26 -0.49
C VAL A 44 -6.36 -3.69 -0.85
N ARG A 45 -6.45 -2.38 -1.04
CA ARG A 45 -7.67 -1.75 -1.57
C ARG A 45 -7.64 -1.92 -3.09
N ARG A 46 -8.67 -2.53 -3.68
CA ARG A 46 -8.84 -2.42 -5.14
C ARG A 46 -9.03 -0.93 -5.45
N GLN A 47 -8.14 -0.34 -6.23
CA GLN A 47 -8.32 1.01 -6.73
C GLN A 47 -9.41 0.90 -7.80
N GLU A 48 -10.66 1.13 -7.40
CA GLU A 48 -11.75 1.34 -8.34
C GLU A 48 -11.49 2.69 -9.02
N ASN A 49 -11.09 2.64 -10.28
CA ASN A 49 -10.97 3.83 -11.13
C ASN A 49 -12.35 4.50 -11.17
N ALA A 50 -12.58 5.47 -10.28
CA ALA A 50 -13.66 6.41 -10.44
C ALA A 50 -13.40 7.14 -11.76
N SER A 51 -14.21 6.86 -12.78
CA SER A 51 -14.16 7.58 -14.05
C SER A 51 -14.36 9.06 -13.75
N PRO A 52 -13.41 9.95 -14.09
CA PRO A 52 -13.59 11.37 -13.89
C PRO A 52 -14.63 11.88 -14.91
N GLY A 53 -15.84 12.18 -14.43
CA GLY A 53 -16.83 12.97 -15.16
C GLY A 53 -17.86 12.17 -15.96
N ALA A 54 -19.08 12.14 -15.44
CA ALA A 54 -20.26 12.54 -16.20
C ALA A 54 -20.63 13.96 -15.74
#